data_AF-A0A965FXR1-F1
#
_entry.id   AF-A0A965FXR1-F1
#
_cell.length_a   1.000
_cell.length_b   1.000
_cell.length_c   1.000
_cell.angle_alpha   90.00
_cell.angle_beta   90.00
_cell.angle_gamma   90.00
#
_symmetry.space_group_name_H-M   'P 1'
#
loop_
_entity.id
_entity.type
_entity.pdbx_description
1 polymer ?
#
loop_
_entity_poly.entity_id
_entity_poly.type
_entity_poly.pdbx_seq_one_letter_code
_entity_poly.pdbx_strand_id
1 'polypeptide(L)'
;MVVDFYTAEAAKSEVALNNYYVADFPTLFSEGATWADSHMWAVPASLKAKDPAKYAAALKVLAFINDHNIDWARTGHMAVRSSVLNSADYAALAHRGEYTGTAAIARDTPPSEKYGAIQDVLNRELQAIWLTGKDVTAALSDAQAEVQDLLDR
;
A
#
# COMPACT_ATOMS: atom_id res chain seq x y z
N MET A 1 2.60 0.82 -8.16
CA MET A 1 1.78 0.32 -9.29
C MET A 1 1.87 1.36 -10.42
N VAL A 2 1.89 0.97 -11.70
CA VAL A 2 1.90 1.90 -12.87
C VAL A 2 0.95 1.40 -13.96
N VAL A 3 -0.30 1.09 -13.58
CA VAL A 3 -1.28 0.38 -14.42
C VAL A 3 -1.49 1.06 -15.78
N ASP A 4 -1.80 2.36 -15.81
CA ASP A 4 -2.01 3.09 -17.07
C ASP A 4 -0.76 3.04 -17.99
N PHE A 5 0.43 3.06 -17.40
CA PHE A 5 1.68 2.95 -18.16
C PHE A 5 1.83 1.56 -18.77
N TYR A 6 1.58 0.50 -18.01
CA TYR A 6 1.61 -0.87 -18.56
C TYR A 6 0.53 -1.10 -19.60
N THR A 7 -0.67 -0.53 -19.44
CA THR A 7 -1.71 -0.55 -20.48
C THR A 7 -1.21 0.11 -21.75
N ALA A 8 -0.60 1.30 -21.64
CA ALA A 8 -0.09 2.04 -22.79
C ALA A 8 1.10 1.32 -23.47
N GLU A 9 2.00 0.71 -22.70
CA GLU A 9 3.11 -0.08 -23.26
C GLU A 9 2.62 -1.35 -23.94
N ALA A 10 1.68 -2.10 -23.34
CA ALA A 10 1.16 -3.34 -23.91
C ALA A 10 0.38 -3.11 -25.22
N ALA A 11 -0.16 -1.91 -25.45
CA ALA A 11 -0.84 -1.54 -26.69
C ALA A 11 0.13 -1.34 -27.88
N LYS A 12 1.44 -1.27 -27.64
CA LYS A 12 2.44 -1.06 -28.69
C LYS A 12 2.70 -2.35 -29.49
N SER A 13 2.73 -2.24 -30.81
CA SER A 13 2.92 -3.40 -31.70
C SER A 13 4.33 -4.02 -31.61
N GLU A 14 5.29 -3.23 -31.15
CA GLU A 14 6.71 -3.56 -31.08
C GLU A 14 7.12 -4.24 -29.77
N VAL A 15 6.23 -4.31 -28.77
CA VAL A 15 6.52 -4.99 -27.51
C VAL A 15 6.09 -6.45 -27.58
N ALA A 16 6.97 -7.36 -27.14
CA ALA A 16 6.66 -8.79 -27.08
C ALA A 16 5.61 -9.13 -26.00
N LEU A 17 5.55 -8.32 -24.93
CA LEU A 17 4.58 -8.46 -23.85
C LEU A 17 3.41 -7.51 -24.10
N ASN A 18 2.55 -7.87 -25.05
CA ASN A 18 1.38 -7.08 -25.47
C ASN A 18 0.06 -7.55 -24.83
N ASN A 19 0.13 -8.52 -23.92
CA ASN A 19 -1.03 -9.02 -23.20
C ASN A 19 -0.67 -9.27 -21.74
N TYR A 20 -1.46 -8.74 -20.82
CA TYR A 20 -1.39 -9.01 -19.40
C TYR A 20 -2.79 -8.96 -18.80
N TYR A 21 -2.95 -9.59 -17.64
CA TYR A 21 -4.21 -9.67 -16.92
C TYR A 21 -4.05 -9.05 -15.54
N VAL A 22 -5.03 -8.26 -15.10
CA VAL A 22 -5.12 -7.79 -13.71
C VAL A 22 -6.22 -8.57 -13.03
N ALA A 23 -5.97 -8.95 -11.78
CA ALA A 23 -6.86 -9.78 -10.99
C ALA A 23 -6.85 -9.31 -9.54
N ASP A 24 -7.84 -9.78 -8.80
CA ASP A 24 -7.78 -9.73 -7.35
C ASP A 24 -6.57 -10.49 -6.78
N PHE A 25 -6.09 -10.04 -5.62
CA PHE A 25 -5.08 -10.78 -4.87
C PHE A 25 -5.62 -12.19 -4.54
N PRO A 26 -4.86 -13.26 -4.85
CA PRO A 26 -5.37 -14.61 -4.69
C PRO A 26 -5.53 -14.98 -3.22
N THR A 27 -6.54 -15.80 -2.92
CA THR A 27 -6.66 -16.45 -1.62
C THR A 27 -5.65 -17.59 -1.53
N LEU A 28 -4.61 -17.43 -0.71
CA LEU A 28 -3.51 -18.39 -0.58
C LEU A 28 -3.79 -19.50 0.44
N PHE A 29 -4.67 -19.26 1.41
CA PHE A 29 -5.00 -20.18 2.51
C PHE A 29 -6.53 -20.34 2.65
N SER A 30 -7.02 -20.71 3.83
CA SER A 30 -8.47 -20.89 4.07
C SER A 30 -9.25 -19.57 4.08
N GLU A 31 -8.60 -18.45 4.38
CA GLU A 31 -9.20 -17.11 4.38
C GLU A 31 -8.45 -16.22 3.38
N GLY A 32 -9.22 -15.50 2.55
CA GLY A 32 -8.67 -14.45 1.70
C GLY A 32 -8.28 -13.26 2.55
N ALA A 33 -6.99 -12.94 2.59
CA ALA A 33 -6.47 -11.80 3.33
C ALA A 33 -5.24 -11.23 2.63
N THR A 34 -5.14 -9.90 2.65
CA THR A 34 -3.93 -9.18 2.25
C THR A 34 -3.79 -7.91 3.10
N TRP A 35 -2.58 -7.38 3.23
CA TRP A 35 -2.38 -6.13 3.94
C TRP A 35 -2.78 -4.95 3.06
N ALA A 36 -3.57 -4.04 3.63
CA ALA A 36 -3.77 -2.70 3.10
C ALA A 36 -2.58 -1.82 3.53
N ASP A 37 -2.11 -0.99 2.62
CA ASP A 37 -1.13 0.05 2.90
C ASP A 37 -1.59 1.38 2.31
N SER A 38 -1.18 2.48 2.92
CA SER A 38 -1.55 3.83 2.51
C SER A 38 -0.35 4.77 2.55
N HIS A 39 -0.32 5.69 1.59
CA HIS A 39 0.67 6.76 1.59
C HIS A 39 0.03 8.02 2.16
N MET A 40 0.69 8.63 3.13
CA MET A 40 0.19 9.82 3.81
C MET A 40 1.18 10.97 3.72
N TRP A 41 0.64 12.18 3.54
CA TRP A 41 1.41 13.41 3.67
C TRP A 41 1.34 13.92 5.10
N ALA A 42 2.51 14.15 5.72
CA ALA A 42 2.61 14.66 7.08
C ALA A 42 3.27 16.05 7.11
N VAL A 43 2.76 16.92 7.97
CA VAL A 43 3.38 18.20 8.29
C VAL A 43 3.97 18.11 9.71
N PRO A 44 5.25 18.47 9.92
CA PRO A 44 5.85 18.43 11.25
C PRO A 44 5.04 19.26 12.25
N ALA A 45 4.67 18.67 13.39
CA ALA A 45 3.78 19.31 14.36
C ALA A 45 4.30 20.67 14.87
N SER A 46 5.62 20.81 14.98
CA SER A 46 6.26 22.06 15.42
C SER A 46 6.22 23.20 14.39
N LEU A 47 5.92 22.91 13.12
CA LEU A 47 6.02 23.90 12.04
C LEU A 47 5.03 25.05 12.24
N LYS A 48 3.80 24.75 12.68
CA LYS A 48 2.76 25.78 12.87
C LYS A 48 3.20 26.86 13.87
N ALA A 49 3.90 26.48 14.93
CA ALA A 49 4.39 27.42 15.95
C ALA A 49 5.67 28.15 15.50
N LYS A 50 6.57 27.46 14.79
CA LYS A 50 7.87 28.02 14.36
C LYS A 50 7.74 28.96 13.17
N ASP A 51 6.87 28.64 12.21
CA ASP A 51 6.69 29.39 10.98
C ASP A 51 5.24 29.24 10.46
N PRO A 52 4.31 30.08 10.95
CA PRO A 52 2.91 30.03 10.54
C PRO A 52 2.69 30.24 9.03
N ALA A 53 3.53 31.05 8.39
CA ALA A 53 3.41 31.34 6.96
C ALA A 53 3.78 30.11 6.13
N LYS A 54 4.88 29.42 6.47
CA LYS A 54 5.27 28.17 5.82
C LYS A 54 4.28 27.04 6.09
N TYR A 55 3.72 26.96 7.30
CA TYR A 55 2.64 26.02 7.60
C TYR A 55 1.41 26.25 6.70
N ALA A 56 0.98 27.50 6.54
CA ALA A 56 -0.13 27.84 5.65
C ALA A 56 0.17 27.51 4.18
N ALA A 57 1.40 27.74 3.73
CA ALA A 57 1.82 27.35 2.38
C ALA A 57 1.81 25.82 2.18
N ALA A 58 2.28 25.05 3.17
CA ALA A 58 2.23 23.59 3.13
C ALA A 58 0.78 23.08 3.00
N LEU A 59 -0.17 23.66 3.77
CA LEU A 59 -1.58 23.30 3.65
C LEU A 59 -2.17 23.57 2.26
N LYS A 60 -1.75 24.66 1.58
CA LYS A 60 -2.18 24.92 0.20
C LYS A 60 -1.69 23.86 -0.78
N VAL A 61 -0.46 23.39 -0.63
CA VAL A 61 0.09 22.30 -1.45
C VAL A 61 -0.67 21.00 -1.18
N LEU A 62 -0.93 20.67 0.08
CA LEU A 62 -1.71 19.48 0.43
C LEU A 62 -3.14 19.53 -0.10
N ALA A 63 -3.79 20.71 -0.05
CA ALA A 63 -5.11 20.91 -0.65
C ALA A 63 -5.07 20.70 -2.17
N PHE A 64 -4.07 21.26 -2.86
CA PHE A 64 -3.88 21.03 -4.29
C PHE A 64 -3.73 19.53 -4.60
N ILE A 65 -2.86 18.81 -3.88
CA ILE A 65 -2.66 17.36 -4.09
C ILE A 65 -3.97 16.59 -3.83
N ASN A 66 -4.74 16.98 -2.81
CA ASN A 66 -6.03 16.37 -2.51
C ASN A 66 -7.06 16.61 -3.63
N ASP A 67 -7.09 17.80 -4.21
CA ASP A 67 -7.99 18.13 -5.32
C ASP A 67 -7.59 17.40 -6.61
N HIS A 68 -6.29 17.09 -6.76
CA HIS A 68 -5.69 16.34 -7.86
C HIS A 68 -5.56 14.83 -7.60
N ASN A 69 -6.33 14.26 -6.66
CA ASN A 69 -6.19 12.86 -6.27
C ASN A 69 -6.39 11.84 -7.43
N ILE A 70 -7.17 12.20 -8.47
CA ILE A 70 -7.34 11.38 -9.68
C ILE A 70 -6.02 11.15 -10.42
N ASP A 71 -5.09 12.10 -10.39
CA ASP A 71 -3.78 11.97 -11.04
C ASP A 71 -2.96 10.85 -10.39
N TRP A 72 -3.08 10.68 -9.08
CA TRP A 72 -2.47 9.57 -8.36
C TRP A 72 -3.15 8.25 -8.69
N ALA A 73 -4.48 8.24 -8.82
CA ALA A 73 -5.22 7.03 -9.12
C ALA A 73 -4.71 6.35 -10.40
N ARG A 74 -4.33 7.10 -11.44
CA ARG A 74 -3.76 6.61 -12.72
C ARG A 74 -2.58 5.64 -12.57
N THR A 75 -1.83 5.74 -11.48
CA THR A 75 -0.76 4.79 -11.19
C THR A 75 -1.29 3.38 -10.86
N GLY A 76 -2.55 3.23 -10.48
CA GLY A 76 -3.17 1.95 -10.07
C GLY A 76 -3.52 1.89 -8.60
N HIS A 77 -3.12 2.89 -7.81
CA HIS A 77 -3.60 3.04 -6.44
C HIS A 77 -5.11 3.34 -6.43
N MET A 78 -5.82 2.82 -5.42
CA MET A 78 -7.20 3.22 -5.16
C MET A 78 -7.24 4.66 -4.65
N ALA A 79 -8.20 5.44 -5.14
CA ALA A 79 -8.41 6.79 -4.64
C ALA A 79 -9.01 6.71 -3.22
N VAL A 80 -8.56 7.56 -2.31
CA VAL A 80 -9.12 7.64 -0.95
C VAL A 80 -10.35 8.54 -0.88
N ARG A 81 -10.53 9.40 -1.89
CA ARG A 81 -11.61 10.40 -1.92
C ARG A 81 -12.84 9.80 -2.59
N SER A 82 -13.96 9.72 -1.86
CA SER A 82 -15.21 9.16 -2.39
C SER A 82 -15.71 9.90 -3.64
N SER A 83 -15.50 11.22 -3.75
CA SER A 83 -15.88 11.97 -4.95
C SER A 83 -15.07 11.56 -6.19
N VAL A 84 -13.84 11.08 -6.01
CA VAL A 84 -13.02 10.53 -7.10
C VAL A 84 -13.43 9.10 -7.39
N LEU A 85 -13.57 8.25 -6.37
CA LEU A 85 -14.02 6.85 -6.53
C LEU A 85 -15.36 6.74 -7.28
N ASN A 86 -16.28 7.68 -7.04
CA ASN A 86 -17.60 7.71 -7.66
C ASN A 86 -17.65 8.50 -8.98
N SER A 87 -16.52 8.99 -9.49
CA SER A 87 -16.47 9.80 -10.71
C SER A 87 -16.42 8.94 -11.97
N ALA A 88 -16.96 9.49 -13.07
CA ALA A 88 -16.85 8.86 -14.39
C ALA A 88 -15.39 8.73 -14.84
N ASP A 89 -14.54 9.72 -14.52
CA ASP A 89 -13.12 9.71 -14.89
C ASP A 89 -12.37 8.56 -14.21
N TYR A 90 -12.65 8.29 -12.92
CA TYR A 90 -12.07 7.14 -12.23
C TYR A 90 -12.56 5.82 -12.82
N ALA A 91 -13.87 5.69 -13.10
CA ALA A 91 -14.45 4.50 -13.70
C ALA A 91 -13.91 4.21 -15.12
N ALA A 92 -13.46 5.24 -15.84
CA ALA A 92 -12.86 5.12 -17.16
C ALA A 92 -11.37 4.70 -17.15
N LEU A 93 -10.70 4.72 -15.99
CA LEU A 93 -9.32 4.26 -15.88
C LEU A 93 -9.22 2.76 -16.14
N ALA A 94 -8.12 2.33 -16.77
CA ALA A 94 -7.91 0.93 -17.10
C ALA A 94 -7.87 0.05 -15.83
N HIS A 95 -8.42 -1.16 -15.96
CA HIS A 95 -8.39 -2.24 -14.97
C HIS A 95 -9.04 -1.95 -13.60
N ARG A 96 -9.73 -0.82 -13.38
CA ARG A 96 -10.27 -0.47 -12.04
C ARG A 96 -11.29 -1.46 -11.51
N GLY A 97 -12.08 -2.05 -12.38
CA GLY A 97 -13.07 -3.06 -11.99
C GLY A 97 -12.46 -4.41 -11.62
N GLU A 98 -11.24 -4.70 -12.09
CA GLU A 98 -10.68 -6.07 -12.12
C GLU A 98 -10.10 -6.52 -10.77
N TYR A 99 -9.79 -5.58 -9.86
CA TYR A 99 -9.20 -5.86 -8.55
C TYR A 99 -10.03 -5.30 -7.38
N THR A 100 -11.32 -5.05 -7.60
CA THR A 100 -12.20 -4.49 -6.55
C THR A 100 -12.46 -5.46 -5.39
N GLY A 101 -12.40 -6.78 -5.64
CA GLY A 101 -12.53 -7.80 -4.60
C GLY A 101 -11.38 -7.79 -3.59
N THR A 102 -10.19 -7.34 -4.00
CA THR A 102 -9.02 -7.18 -3.14
C THR A 102 -9.31 -6.23 -1.98
N ALA A 103 -10.09 -5.17 -2.22
CA ALA A 103 -10.50 -4.25 -1.16
C ALA A 103 -11.35 -4.91 -0.07
N ALA A 104 -12.13 -5.95 -0.39
CA ALA A 104 -12.95 -6.66 0.59
C ALA A 104 -12.12 -7.60 1.49
N ILE A 105 -10.98 -8.09 0.99
CA ILE A 105 -10.07 -8.97 1.74
C ILE A 105 -8.86 -8.24 2.33
N ALA A 106 -8.70 -6.95 2.02
CA ALA A 106 -7.65 -6.13 2.58
C ALA A 106 -7.89 -5.89 4.09
N ARG A 107 -6.81 -5.83 4.87
CA ARG A 107 -6.82 -5.56 6.31
C ARG A 107 -5.76 -4.53 6.64
N ASP A 108 -6.08 -3.59 7.51
CA ASP A 108 -5.07 -2.69 8.05
C ASP A 108 -4.18 -3.42 9.04
N THR A 109 -2.90 -3.05 9.09
CA THR A 109 -2.04 -3.52 10.17
C THR A 109 -2.42 -2.84 11.49
N PRO A 110 -2.46 -3.58 12.62
CA PRO A 110 -2.72 -2.98 13.92
C PRO A 110 -1.74 -1.84 14.22
N PRO A 111 -2.21 -0.68 14.72
CA PRO A 111 -1.33 0.43 15.02
C PRO A 111 -0.41 0.08 16.19
N SER A 112 0.89 0.36 16.03
CA SER A 112 1.90 0.17 17.07
C SER A 112 3.03 1.17 16.89
N GLU A 113 3.49 1.79 17.99
CA GLU A 113 4.71 2.60 17.97
C GLU A 113 5.96 1.77 17.65
N LYS A 114 5.88 0.44 17.86
CA LYS A 114 6.94 -0.52 17.58
C LYS A 114 6.82 -1.15 16.18
N TYR A 115 5.89 -0.70 15.34
CA TYR A 115 5.56 -1.35 14.07
C TYR A 115 6.79 -1.61 13.18
N GLY A 116 7.72 -0.66 13.09
CA GLY A 116 8.98 -0.85 12.34
C GLY A 116 9.82 -2.01 12.88
N ALA A 117 10.01 -2.09 14.20
CA ALA A 117 10.75 -3.20 14.82
C ALA A 117 10.03 -4.54 14.68
N ILE A 118 8.69 -4.54 14.73
CA ILE A 118 7.87 -5.73 14.48
C ILE A 118 8.09 -6.22 13.04
N GLN A 119 8.05 -5.32 12.04
CA GLN A 119 8.34 -5.69 10.66
C GLN A 119 9.75 -6.25 10.48
N ASP A 120 10.76 -5.67 11.15
CA ASP A 120 12.14 -6.16 11.09
C ASP A 120 12.26 -7.61 11.59
N VAL A 121 11.62 -7.92 12.72
CA VAL A 121 11.57 -9.29 13.27
C VAL A 121 10.87 -10.24 12.28
N LEU A 122 9.67 -9.88 11.82
CA LEU A 122 8.91 -10.73 10.90
C LEU A 122 9.67 -10.99 9.60
N ASN A 123 10.29 -9.96 9.02
CA ASN A 123 11.08 -10.07 7.79
C ASN A 123 12.31 -10.96 7.99
N ARG A 124 13.03 -10.80 9.10
CA ARG A 124 14.21 -11.61 9.41
C ARG A 124 13.84 -13.09 9.55
N GLU A 125 12.79 -13.40 10.31
CA GLU A 125 12.36 -14.78 10.54
C GLU A 125 11.84 -15.44 9.26
N LEU A 126 11.08 -14.71 8.45
CA LEU A 126 10.64 -15.18 7.14
C LEU A 126 11.84 -15.47 6.21
N GLN A 127 12.82 -14.58 6.16
CA GLN A 127 14.02 -14.74 5.35
C GLN A 127 14.88 -15.93 5.81
N ALA A 128 14.96 -16.19 7.11
CA ALA A 128 15.71 -17.32 7.65
C ALA A 128 15.20 -18.68 7.13
N ILE A 129 13.89 -18.80 6.89
CA ILE A 129 13.29 -20.04 6.34
C ILE A 129 13.94 -20.41 5.00
N TRP A 130 14.00 -19.47 4.04
CA TRP A 130 14.50 -19.78 2.70
C TRP A 130 16.00 -19.54 2.50
N LEU A 131 16.64 -18.68 3.30
CA LEU A 131 18.08 -18.40 3.15
C LEU A 131 18.97 -19.40 3.89
N THR A 132 18.53 -19.88 5.06
CA THR A 132 19.34 -20.76 5.91
C THR A 132 18.70 -22.13 6.16
N GLY A 133 17.46 -22.33 5.69
CA GLY A 133 16.72 -23.57 5.92
C GLY A 133 16.19 -23.70 7.34
N LYS A 134 15.99 -22.58 8.05
CA LYS A 134 15.36 -22.61 9.38
C LYS A 134 13.99 -23.28 9.30
N ASP A 135 13.70 -24.17 10.24
CA ASP A 135 12.39 -24.81 10.33
C ASP A 135 11.27 -23.76 10.48
N VAL A 136 10.16 -23.95 9.77
CA VAL A 136 9.05 -23.00 9.73
C VAL A 136 8.42 -22.81 11.12
N THR A 137 8.26 -23.89 11.89
CA THR A 137 7.67 -23.82 13.23
C THR A 137 8.58 -23.05 14.18
N ALA A 138 9.90 -23.29 14.09
CA ALA A 138 10.88 -22.54 14.86
C ALA A 138 10.88 -21.05 14.48
N ALA A 139 10.86 -20.70 13.20
CA ALA A 139 10.81 -19.32 12.74
C ALA A 139 9.55 -18.58 13.24
N LEU A 140 8.39 -19.24 13.19
CA LEU A 140 7.13 -18.67 13.71
C LEU A 140 7.16 -18.51 15.24
N SER A 141 7.72 -19.48 15.97
CA SER A 141 7.86 -19.41 17.42
C SER A 141 8.77 -18.27 17.86
N ASP A 142 9.92 -18.11 17.18
CA ASP A 142 10.88 -17.05 17.49
C ASP A 142 10.30 -15.66 17.13
N ALA A 143 9.63 -15.55 15.98
CA ALA A 143 8.91 -14.33 15.60
C ALA A 143 7.87 -13.94 16.66
N GLN A 144 7.05 -14.88 17.14
CA GLN A 144 6.06 -14.63 18.17
C GLN A 144 6.70 -14.15 19.48
N ALA A 145 7.75 -14.83 19.94
CA ALA A 145 8.41 -14.49 21.19
C ALA A 145 9.05 -13.09 21.15
N GLU A 146 9.73 -12.76 20.05
CA GLU A 146 10.39 -11.47 19.90
C GLU A 146 9.39 -10.32 19.68
N VAL A 147 8.33 -10.54 18.89
CA VAL A 147 7.25 -9.55 18.77
C VAL A 147 6.59 -9.30 20.12
N GLN A 148 6.35 -10.34 20.93
CA GLN A 148 5.79 -10.16 22.27
C GLN A 148 6.71 -9.35 23.17
N ASP A 149 8.01 -9.63 23.18
CA ASP A 149 9.00 -8.85 23.94
C ASP A 149 9.05 -7.38 23.49
N LEU A 150 8.89 -7.10 22.19
CA LEU A 150 8.77 -5.71 21.71
C LEU A 150 7.51 -5.00 22.23
N LEU A 151 6.41 -5.73 22.38
CA LEU A 151 5.13 -5.19 22.85
C LEU A 151 5.09 -5.01 24.38
N ASP A 152 5.84 -5.80 25.13
CA ASP A 152 5.90 -5.74 26.60
C ASP A 152 6.76 -4.58 27.13
N ARG A 153 7.45 -3.84 26.25
CA ARG A 153 8.43 -2.77 26.58
C ARG A 153 7.93 -1.34 26.41
#